data_AF-A0A2A3DK89-F1
#
_entry.id   AF-A0A2A3DK89-F1
#
_cell.length_a   1.000
_cell.length_b   1.000
_cell.length_c   1.000
_cell.angle_alpha   90.00
_cell.angle_beta   90.00
_cell.angle_gamma   90.00
#
_symmetry.space_group_name_H-M   'P 1'
#
loop_
_entity.id
_entity.type
_entity.pdbx_description
1 polymer ?
#
loop_
_entity_poly.entity_id
_entity_poly.type
_entity_poly.pdbx_seq_one_letter_code
_entity_poly.pdbx_strand_id
1 'polypeptide(L)'
;MMILQQRYSVAFTIAACLVGGSVLAQSAIEHHLWQDKRKFEPYSRTAKSITGAIRLSGNPDFATPGSKMAITFGNGKKIGLTSVGASWRQWDETDDKKSTAEVFKLSRDPGALKNGNTLCGDPKSDLAQYVVFLERSSFGDSPLLGMAVFGSKEVPHDINSQSLCGTFSYSTD
;
A
#
# COMPACT_ATOMS: atom_id res chain seq x y z
N MET A 1 67.67 61.57 -18.19
CA MET A 1 66.30 62.13 -18.14
C MET A 1 65.40 61.07 -17.51
N MET A 2 64.99 61.28 -16.27
CA MET A 2 64.04 60.41 -15.54
C MET A 2 62.65 60.53 -16.18
N ILE A 3 61.87 59.45 -16.17
CA ILE A 3 60.51 59.41 -15.62
C ILE A 3 60.27 57.98 -15.11
N LEU A 4 60.07 57.89 -13.80
CA LEU A 4 59.52 56.78 -13.05
C LEU A 4 57.98 56.81 -13.23
N GLN A 5 57.33 55.70 -13.54
CA GLN A 5 55.94 55.50 -13.10
C GLN A 5 55.54 54.03 -13.02
N GLN A 6 55.46 53.59 -11.77
CA GLN A 6 54.89 52.36 -11.24
C GLN A 6 53.35 52.43 -11.31
N ARG A 7 52.67 51.33 -11.61
CA ARG A 7 51.31 51.02 -11.13
C ARG A 7 50.97 49.54 -11.35
N TYR A 8 50.86 48.83 -10.23
CA TYR A 8 50.27 47.51 -10.11
C TYR A 8 48.76 47.58 -10.38
N SER A 9 48.21 46.60 -11.08
CA SER A 9 46.78 46.24 -10.99
C SER A 9 46.62 44.72 -11.10
N VAL A 10 46.64 44.10 -9.92
CA VAL A 10 45.76 43.02 -9.45
C VAL A 10 45.25 42.02 -10.49
N ALA A 11 45.77 40.80 -10.40
CA ALA A 11 45.22 39.61 -11.01
C ALA A 11 43.76 39.38 -10.55
N PHE A 12 42.82 39.31 -11.49
CA PHE A 12 41.47 38.78 -11.25
C PHE A 12 41.43 37.32 -11.70
N THR A 13 41.75 36.41 -10.78
CA THR A 13 41.45 34.98 -10.95
C THR A 13 40.02 34.77 -10.45
N ILE A 14 39.04 34.81 -11.36
CA ILE A 14 37.66 34.39 -11.04
C ILE A 14 37.64 32.86 -11.07
N ALA A 15 37.99 32.23 -9.95
CA ALA A 15 37.70 30.83 -9.71
C ALA A 15 36.24 30.71 -9.27
N ALA A 16 35.33 30.54 -10.22
CA ALA A 16 33.95 30.20 -9.94
C ALA A 16 33.90 28.78 -9.38
N CYS A 17 33.85 28.65 -8.06
CA CYS A 17 33.55 27.39 -7.40
C CYS A 17 32.11 27.00 -7.73
N LEU A 18 31.94 26.13 -8.73
CA LEU A 18 30.72 25.34 -8.90
C LEU A 18 30.61 24.40 -7.69
N VAL A 19 30.10 24.92 -6.57
CA VAL A 19 29.60 24.08 -5.49
C VAL A 19 28.30 23.48 -6.01
N GLY A 20 28.42 22.38 -6.74
CA GLY A 20 27.32 21.48 -7.07
C GLY A 20 26.80 20.90 -5.76
N GLY A 21 25.95 21.66 -5.06
CA GLY A 21 25.21 21.17 -3.92
C GLY A 21 24.41 19.97 -4.39
N SER A 22 24.80 18.79 -3.94
CA SER A 22 24.00 17.58 -4.10
C SER A 22 22.67 17.89 -3.42
N VAL A 23 21.65 18.19 -4.22
CA VAL A 23 20.27 18.19 -3.74
C VAL A 23 20.01 16.74 -3.35
N LEU A 24 20.19 16.44 -2.07
CA LEU A 24 19.66 15.23 -1.47
C LEU A 24 18.15 15.33 -1.65
N ALA A 25 17.65 14.71 -2.71
CA ALA A 25 16.23 14.50 -2.88
C ALA A 25 15.79 13.68 -1.67
N GLN A 26 15.18 14.33 -0.69
CA GLN A 26 14.56 13.66 0.43
C GLN A 26 13.34 12.94 -0.13
N SER A 27 13.50 11.68 -0.50
CA SER A 27 12.37 10.79 -0.75
C SER A 27 11.55 10.75 0.53
N ALA A 28 10.34 11.29 0.49
CA ALA A 28 9.37 11.08 1.55
C ALA A 28 9.15 9.56 1.67
N ILE A 29 9.26 9.04 2.89
CA ILE A 29 8.92 7.64 3.15
C ILE A 29 7.39 7.56 2.97
N GLU A 30 6.96 6.83 1.95
CA GLU A 30 5.53 6.57 1.70
C GLU A 30 5.01 5.69 2.85
N HIS A 31 4.09 6.23 3.65
CA HIS A 31 3.47 5.54 4.77
C HIS A 31 2.02 5.22 4.41
N HIS A 32 1.66 3.94 4.51
CA HIS A 32 0.36 3.43 4.10
C HIS A 32 -0.45 2.93 5.27
N LEU A 33 -1.78 3.03 5.16
CA LEU A 33 -2.73 2.66 6.23
C LEU A 33 -2.51 1.26 6.84
N TRP A 34 -2.10 0.27 6.06
CA TRP A 34 -1.91 -1.11 6.55
C TRP A 34 -0.57 -1.33 7.28
N GLN A 35 0.34 -0.35 7.24
CA GLN A 35 1.58 -0.38 8.02
C GLN A 35 1.29 -0.19 9.52
N ASP A 36 0.18 0.48 9.85
CA ASP A 36 -0.20 0.75 11.23
C ASP A 36 -1.07 -0.35 11.84
N LYS A 37 -0.81 -0.63 13.12
CA LYS A 37 -1.69 -1.47 13.93
C LYS A 37 -2.97 -0.69 14.27
N ARG A 38 -4.04 -0.92 13.50
CA ARG A 38 -5.31 -0.21 13.67
C ARG A 38 -6.53 -1.09 13.40
N LYS A 39 -7.67 -0.67 13.96
CA LYS A 39 -9.01 -1.18 13.62
C LYS A 39 -9.63 -0.31 12.52
N PHE A 40 -10.22 -0.94 11.51
CA PHE A 40 -10.93 -0.28 10.43
C PHE A 40 -12.41 -0.69 10.45
N GLU A 41 -13.30 0.29 10.48
CA GLU A 41 -14.75 0.05 10.44
C GLU A 41 -15.22 -0.18 9.00
N PRO A 42 -16.20 -1.07 8.77
CA PRO A 42 -16.67 -1.35 7.43
C PRO A 42 -17.37 -0.13 6.82
N TYR A 43 -16.91 0.29 5.64
CA TYR A 43 -17.52 1.36 4.85
C TYR A 43 -18.48 0.79 3.81
N SER A 44 -18.08 -0.26 3.08
CA SER A 44 -18.94 -0.90 2.09
C SER A 44 -19.98 -1.85 2.73
N ARG A 45 -21.12 -2.04 2.07
CA ARG A 45 -22.15 -3.02 2.50
C ARG A 45 -21.58 -4.44 2.55
N THR A 46 -20.72 -4.79 1.60
CA THR A 46 -20.03 -6.09 1.54
C THR A 46 -19.10 -6.30 2.73
N ALA A 47 -18.32 -5.28 3.11
CA ALA A 47 -17.49 -5.33 4.32
C ALA A 47 -18.36 -5.53 5.57
N LYS A 48 -19.48 -4.82 5.69
CA LYS A 48 -20.38 -4.92 6.85
C LYS A 48 -21.00 -6.32 7.01
N SER A 49 -21.38 -6.96 5.89
CA SER A 49 -22.08 -8.25 5.87
C SER A 49 -21.14 -9.45 5.95
N ILE A 50 -19.94 -9.36 5.39
CA ILE A 50 -19.00 -10.49 5.27
C ILE A 50 -17.90 -10.39 6.33
N THR A 51 -17.07 -9.35 6.26
CA THR A 51 -15.85 -9.26 7.08
C THR A 51 -16.11 -8.67 8.46
N GLY A 52 -17.10 -7.78 8.58
CA GLY A 52 -17.22 -6.85 9.70
C GLY A 52 -16.04 -5.89 9.78
N ALA A 53 -15.88 -5.26 10.95
CA ALA A 53 -14.70 -4.48 11.25
C ALA A 53 -13.46 -5.37 11.28
N ILE A 54 -12.37 -4.89 10.69
CA ILE A 54 -11.10 -5.61 10.66
C ILE A 54 -10.09 -4.96 11.60
N ARG A 55 -9.15 -5.74 12.11
CA ARG A 55 -7.95 -5.23 12.80
C ARG A 55 -6.71 -5.74 12.11
N LEU A 56 -5.84 -4.83 11.72
CA LEU A 56 -4.52 -5.14 11.18
C LEU A 56 -3.50 -5.06 12.31
N SER A 57 -2.51 -5.95 12.29
CA SER A 57 -1.38 -5.88 13.23
C SER A 57 -0.34 -4.82 12.85
N GLY A 58 -0.49 -4.19 11.68
CA GLY A 58 0.55 -3.39 11.04
C GLY A 58 1.59 -4.25 10.31
N ASN A 59 2.22 -3.64 9.31
CA ASN A 59 3.38 -4.16 8.58
C ASN A 59 4.44 -3.06 8.46
N PRO A 60 5.32 -2.88 9.46
CA PRO A 60 6.32 -1.80 9.44
C PRO A 60 7.38 -1.99 8.35
N ASP A 61 7.58 -3.23 7.90
CA ASP A 61 8.51 -3.59 6.82
C ASP A 61 7.77 -3.54 5.47
N PHE A 62 7.22 -2.37 5.13
CA PHE A 62 6.42 -2.15 3.93
C PHE A 62 7.09 -2.73 2.68
N ALA A 63 6.29 -3.43 1.88
CA ALA A 63 6.67 -3.99 0.58
C ALA A 63 7.87 -4.95 0.60
N THR A 64 8.37 -5.33 1.79
CA THR A 64 9.49 -6.27 1.94
C THR A 64 8.95 -7.68 1.77
N PRO A 65 9.28 -8.42 0.69
CA PRO A 65 8.76 -9.76 0.50
C PRO A 65 9.10 -10.67 1.68
N GLY A 66 8.09 -11.37 2.19
CA GLY A 66 8.21 -12.21 3.37
C GLY A 66 7.93 -11.52 4.70
N SER A 67 7.77 -10.18 4.74
CA SER A 67 7.29 -9.48 5.94
C SER A 67 5.89 -9.97 6.31
N LYS A 68 5.57 -9.91 7.60
CA LYS A 68 4.39 -10.58 8.15
C LYS A 68 3.49 -9.60 8.88
N MET A 69 2.20 -9.77 8.66
CA MET A 69 1.17 -9.14 9.48
C MET A 69 0.04 -10.12 9.73
N ALA A 70 -0.98 -9.68 10.45
CA ALA A 70 -2.20 -10.45 10.66
C ALA A 70 -3.43 -9.55 10.49
N ILE A 71 -4.48 -10.14 9.93
CA ILE A 71 -5.83 -9.57 9.88
C ILE A 71 -6.72 -10.34 10.85
N THR A 72 -7.47 -9.61 11.67
CA THR A 72 -8.55 -10.17 12.51
C THR A 72 -9.88 -9.66 11.98
N PHE A 73 -10.77 -10.56 11.60
CA PHE A 73 -12.11 -10.24 11.11
C PHE A 73 -13.09 -9.95 12.25
N GLY A 74 -14.26 -9.40 11.92
CA GLY A 74 -15.27 -8.97 12.88
C GLY A 74 -15.89 -10.10 13.70
N ASN A 75 -15.72 -11.36 13.28
CA ASN A 75 -16.10 -12.55 14.07
C ASN A 75 -14.94 -13.09 14.95
N GLY A 76 -13.82 -12.37 15.04
CA GLY A 76 -12.65 -12.74 15.84
C GLY A 76 -11.67 -13.69 15.16
N LYS A 77 -11.97 -14.21 13.96
CA LYS A 77 -11.02 -15.06 13.24
C LYS A 77 -9.79 -14.27 12.83
N LYS A 78 -8.62 -14.82 13.14
CA LYS A 78 -7.31 -14.22 12.85
C LYS A 78 -6.57 -15.05 11.80
N ILE A 79 -6.07 -14.38 10.78
CA ILE A 79 -5.30 -14.97 9.69
C ILE A 79 -3.96 -14.24 9.56
N GLY A 80 -2.88 -15.01 9.44
CA GLY A 80 -1.57 -14.47 9.11
C GLY A 80 -1.48 -14.13 7.63
N LEU A 81 -0.81 -13.03 7.33
CA LEU A 81 -0.56 -12.49 6.00
C LEU A 81 0.95 -12.40 5.79
N THR A 82 1.43 -12.83 4.63
CA THR A 82 2.85 -12.70 4.24
C THR A 82 2.93 -11.82 3.02
N SER A 83 3.69 -10.73 3.09
CA SER A 83 3.87 -9.81 1.97
C SER A 83 4.55 -10.52 0.81
N VAL A 84 3.98 -10.35 -0.38
CA VAL A 84 4.61 -10.72 -1.65
C VAL A 84 5.40 -9.53 -2.21
N GLY A 85 5.01 -8.31 -1.83
CA GLY A 85 5.58 -7.05 -2.29
C GLY A 85 4.48 -6.06 -2.68
N ALA A 86 4.90 -4.82 -2.91
CA ALA A 86 4.03 -3.76 -3.42
C ALA A 86 4.28 -3.47 -4.90
N SER A 87 3.26 -2.96 -5.59
CA SER A 87 3.42 -2.54 -6.98
C SER A 87 2.48 -1.40 -7.36
N TRP A 88 2.95 -0.58 -8.32
CA TRP A 88 2.20 0.52 -8.91
C TRP A 88 1.41 0.06 -10.14
N ARG A 89 0.14 -0.27 -9.93
CA ARG A 89 -0.78 -0.84 -10.94
C ARG A 89 -2.20 -0.35 -10.70
N GLN A 90 -3.11 -0.69 -11.63
CA GLN A 90 -4.53 -0.46 -11.43
C GLN A 90 -5.05 -1.49 -10.42
N TRP A 91 -5.41 -1.01 -9.23
CA TRP A 91 -5.86 -1.86 -8.12
C TRP A 91 -7.30 -1.57 -7.68
N ASP A 92 -7.94 -0.56 -8.28
CA ASP A 92 -9.35 -0.26 -8.11
C ASP A 92 -10.15 -0.71 -9.34
N GLU A 93 -11.29 -1.35 -9.10
CA GLU A 93 -12.21 -1.81 -10.14
C GLU A 93 -13.01 -0.64 -10.72
N THR A 94 -13.10 0.46 -9.96
CA THR A 94 -13.95 1.62 -10.24
C THR A 94 -13.17 2.86 -10.71
N ASP A 95 -11.84 2.83 -10.61
CA ASP A 95 -10.94 3.90 -11.04
C ASP A 95 -9.83 3.29 -11.93
N ASP A 96 -9.56 3.92 -13.07
CA ASP A 96 -8.52 3.49 -14.01
C ASP A 96 -7.11 3.96 -13.61
N LYS A 97 -7.03 4.81 -12.58
CA LYS A 97 -5.76 5.27 -12.03
C LYS A 97 -4.97 4.13 -11.41
N LYS A 98 -3.65 4.29 -11.52
CA LYS A 98 -2.69 3.43 -10.82
C LYS A 98 -2.46 3.97 -9.41
N SER A 99 -2.27 3.06 -8.47
CA SER A 99 -1.91 3.35 -7.10
C SER A 99 -0.91 2.32 -6.58
N THR A 100 -0.24 2.65 -5.49
CA THR A 100 0.54 1.69 -4.72
C THR A 100 -0.42 0.76 -3.98
N ALA A 101 -0.23 -0.55 -4.14
CA ALA A 101 -0.90 -1.54 -3.33
C ALA A 101 0.08 -2.64 -2.93
N GLU A 102 -0.14 -3.23 -1.75
CA GLU A 102 0.66 -4.34 -1.26
C GLU A 102 -0.13 -5.65 -1.32
N VAL A 103 0.48 -6.66 -1.94
CA VAL A 103 -0.11 -7.99 -2.09
C VAL A 103 0.37 -8.86 -0.94
N PHE A 104 -0.57 -9.52 -0.28
CA PHE A 104 -0.29 -10.46 0.80
C PHE A 104 -0.88 -11.83 0.48
N LYS A 105 -0.09 -12.87 0.72
CA LYS A 105 -0.59 -14.25 0.75
C LYS A 105 -1.22 -14.55 2.09
N LEU A 106 -2.45 -15.08 2.09
CA LEU A 106 -3.07 -15.60 3.31
C LEU A 106 -2.37 -16.91 3.71
N SER A 107 -2.13 -17.07 5.01
CA SER A 107 -1.66 -18.32 5.59
C SER A 107 -2.65 -19.48 5.41
N ARG A 108 -3.94 -19.16 5.31
CA ARG A 108 -5.06 -20.07 4.99
C ARG A 108 -6.33 -19.25 4.72
N ASP A 109 -7.30 -19.86 4.05
CA ASP A 109 -8.65 -19.30 3.96
C ASP A 109 -9.28 -19.17 5.37
N PRO A 110 -9.97 -18.06 5.70
CA PRO A 110 -10.62 -17.89 7.01
C PRO A 110 -11.85 -18.78 7.22
N GLY A 111 -12.41 -19.37 6.17
CA GLY A 111 -13.70 -20.03 6.13
C GLY A 111 -14.84 -19.05 6.41
N ALA A 112 -15.90 -19.55 7.06
CA ALA A 112 -17.06 -18.74 7.41
C ALA A 112 -16.71 -17.53 8.30
N LEU A 113 -17.12 -16.35 7.86
CA LEU A 113 -17.03 -15.05 8.51
C LEU A 113 -18.41 -14.66 9.06
N LYS A 114 -18.78 -13.37 9.03
CA LYS A 114 -20.08 -12.94 9.55
C LYS A 114 -21.22 -13.55 8.73
N ASN A 115 -22.28 -13.95 9.43
CA ASN A 115 -23.50 -14.51 8.85
C ASN A 115 -23.25 -15.76 7.98
N GLY A 116 -22.15 -16.48 8.19
CA GLY A 116 -21.79 -17.66 7.39
C GLY A 116 -21.18 -17.34 6.02
N ASN A 117 -21.03 -16.07 5.65
CA ASN A 117 -20.39 -15.66 4.40
C ASN A 117 -18.89 -15.98 4.41
N THR A 118 -18.26 -16.07 3.25
CA THR A 118 -16.82 -16.29 3.09
C THR A 118 -16.22 -15.18 2.24
N LEU A 119 -14.89 -15.17 2.06
CA LEU A 119 -14.24 -14.17 1.22
C LEU A 119 -14.46 -14.41 -0.29
N CYS A 120 -14.43 -15.67 -0.74
CA CYS A 120 -14.49 -16.04 -2.15
C CYS A 120 -15.68 -16.95 -2.53
N GLY A 121 -16.70 -17.10 -1.68
CA GLY A 121 -17.85 -17.97 -1.99
C GLY A 121 -17.70 -19.38 -1.42
N ASP A 122 -17.79 -20.43 -2.23
CA ASP A 122 -17.74 -21.79 -1.69
C ASP A 122 -16.32 -22.11 -1.16
N PRO A 123 -16.13 -22.31 0.16
CA PRO A 123 -14.81 -22.55 0.73
C PRO A 123 -14.22 -23.93 0.36
N LYS A 124 -14.93 -24.77 -0.40
CA LYS A 124 -14.40 -26.04 -0.91
C LYS A 124 -13.78 -25.93 -2.30
N SER A 125 -14.27 -25.02 -3.13
CA SER A 125 -13.78 -24.80 -4.50
C SER A 125 -12.99 -23.51 -4.65
N ASP A 126 -13.34 -22.48 -3.87
CA ASP A 126 -12.90 -21.10 -4.08
C ASP A 126 -12.24 -20.56 -2.81
N LEU A 127 -11.05 -21.10 -2.51
CA LEU A 127 -10.25 -20.68 -1.37
C LEU A 127 -9.62 -19.30 -1.63
N ALA A 128 -9.79 -18.35 -0.71
CA ALA A 128 -9.06 -17.10 -0.72
C ALA A 128 -7.58 -17.34 -0.44
N GLN A 129 -6.72 -16.89 -1.37
CA GLN A 129 -5.27 -17.09 -1.31
C GLN A 129 -4.48 -15.80 -1.19
N TYR A 130 -4.96 -14.71 -1.78
CA TYR A 130 -4.31 -13.40 -1.71
C TYR A 130 -5.29 -12.31 -1.27
N VAL A 131 -4.78 -11.37 -0.49
CA VAL A 131 -5.43 -10.07 -0.25
C VAL A 131 -4.50 -8.97 -0.74
N VAL A 132 -5.08 -7.90 -1.26
CA VAL A 132 -4.35 -6.70 -1.69
C VAL A 132 -4.92 -5.52 -0.91
N PHE A 133 -4.06 -4.80 -0.20
CA PHE A 133 -4.42 -3.55 0.46
C PHE A 133 -4.00 -2.36 -0.40
N LEU A 134 -4.92 -1.42 -0.55
CA LEU A 134 -4.70 -0.16 -1.26
C LEU A 134 -5.41 0.99 -0.54
N GLU A 135 -4.92 2.20 -0.75
CA GLU A 135 -5.65 3.41 -0.39
C GLU A 135 -6.58 3.80 -1.53
N ARG A 136 -7.87 3.99 -1.22
CA ARG A 136 -8.87 4.45 -2.18
C ARG A 136 -9.22 5.89 -1.88
N SER A 137 -9.34 6.70 -2.92
CA SER A 137 -9.82 8.07 -2.78
C SER A 137 -11.29 8.05 -2.34
N SER A 138 -11.63 8.87 -1.35
CA SER A 138 -13.01 9.20 -0.99
C SER A 138 -13.34 10.62 -1.45
N PHE A 139 -14.58 10.88 -1.82
CA PHE A 139 -15.00 12.24 -2.18
C PHE A 139 -15.05 13.13 -0.93
N GLY A 140 -14.00 13.92 -0.70
CA GLY A 140 -13.96 14.95 0.35
C GLY A 140 -13.56 14.50 1.75
N ASP A 141 -13.27 13.21 1.94
CA ASP A 141 -12.93 12.61 3.23
C ASP A 141 -11.51 11.99 3.23
N SER A 142 -11.09 11.51 4.40
CA SER A 142 -9.92 10.66 4.59
C SER A 142 -9.92 9.48 3.59
N PRO A 143 -8.74 9.04 3.10
CA PRO A 143 -8.67 7.89 2.19
C PRO A 143 -9.27 6.65 2.85
N LEU A 144 -9.95 5.81 2.07
CA LEU A 144 -10.47 4.54 2.56
C LEU A 144 -9.39 3.47 2.46
N LEU A 145 -9.39 2.50 3.38
CA LEU A 145 -8.65 1.26 3.18
C LEU A 145 -9.46 0.37 2.24
N GLY A 146 -8.94 0.13 1.05
CA GLY A 146 -9.42 -0.88 0.13
C GLY A 146 -8.78 -2.25 0.42
N MET A 147 -9.57 -3.31 0.28
CA MET A 147 -9.09 -4.69 0.30
C MET A 147 -9.70 -5.43 -0.90
N ALA A 148 -8.86 -5.92 -1.81
CA ALA A 148 -9.24 -6.87 -2.85
C ALA A 148 -8.81 -8.28 -2.46
N VAL A 149 -9.62 -9.29 -2.78
CA VAL A 149 -9.34 -10.68 -2.44
C VAL A 149 -9.39 -11.54 -3.69
N PHE A 150 -8.38 -12.41 -3.81
CA PHE A 150 -8.21 -13.30 -4.95
C PHE A 150 -8.14 -14.76 -4.49
N GLY A 151 -8.86 -15.62 -5.19
CA GLY A 151 -8.79 -17.08 -5.04
C GLY A 151 -7.78 -17.74 -5.99
N SER A 152 -7.03 -16.95 -6.77
CA SER A 152 -6.07 -17.44 -7.76
C SER A 152 -4.93 -18.23 -7.13
N LYS A 153 -4.39 -19.18 -7.90
CA LYS A 153 -3.13 -19.87 -7.54
C LYS A 153 -1.91 -18.98 -7.71
N GLU A 154 -1.96 -18.14 -8.75
CA GLU A 154 -0.91 -17.19 -9.08
C GLU A 154 -1.08 -15.88 -8.31
N VAL A 155 0.04 -15.19 -8.07
CA VAL A 155 0.04 -13.88 -7.41
C VAL A 155 -0.69 -12.89 -8.32
N PRO A 156 -1.68 -12.13 -7.82
CA PRO A 156 -2.37 -11.13 -8.63
C PRO A 156 -1.40 -10.04 -9.09
N HIS A 157 -1.51 -9.63 -10.35
CA HIS A 157 -0.72 -8.56 -10.96
C HIS A 157 -1.39 -7.19 -10.86
N ASP A 158 -2.72 -7.18 -10.93
CA ASP A 158 -3.59 -6.00 -10.90
C ASP A 158 -5.03 -6.41 -10.53
N ILE A 159 -5.97 -5.46 -10.54
CA ILE A 159 -7.38 -5.73 -10.23
C ILE A 159 -8.06 -6.72 -11.20
N ASN A 160 -7.58 -6.82 -12.44
CA ASN A 160 -8.14 -7.68 -13.49
C ASN A 160 -7.56 -9.09 -13.46
N SER A 161 -6.69 -9.39 -12.50
CA SER A 161 -6.13 -10.73 -12.33
C SER A 161 -7.22 -11.75 -12.06
N GLN A 162 -6.99 -12.98 -12.54
CA GLN A 162 -7.99 -14.05 -12.47
C GLN A 162 -8.46 -14.30 -11.03
N SER A 163 -9.70 -14.75 -10.90
CA SER A 163 -10.29 -15.13 -9.62
C SER A 163 -10.31 -14.01 -8.57
N LEU A 164 -10.40 -12.74 -8.99
CA LEU A 164 -10.90 -11.68 -8.12
C LEU A 164 -12.30 -12.09 -7.62
N CYS A 165 -12.46 -12.17 -6.31
CA CYS A 165 -13.66 -12.74 -5.70
C CYS A 165 -14.37 -11.77 -4.74
N GLY A 166 -13.70 -10.71 -4.30
CA GLY A 166 -14.31 -9.72 -3.41
C GLY A 166 -13.50 -8.44 -3.29
N THR A 167 -14.22 -7.32 -3.25
CA THR A 167 -13.67 -6.00 -2.94
C THR A 167 -14.41 -5.40 -1.74
N PHE A 168 -13.64 -4.83 -0.83
CA PHE A 168 -14.11 -4.33 0.45
C PHE A 168 -13.50 -2.95 0.72
N SER A 169 -14.28 -2.05 1.31
CA SER A 169 -13.80 -0.73 1.70
C SER A 169 -14.06 -0.50 3.18
N TYR A 170 -13.11 0.13 3.85
CA TYR A 170 -13.16 0.44 5.27
C TYR A 170 -12.82 1.92 5.52
N SER A 171 -13.51 2.51 6.51
CA SER A 171 -13.25 3.88 6.96
C SER A 171 -11.97 3.94 7.78
N THR A 172 -11.32 5.10 7.71
CA THR A 172 -10.08 5.45 8.40
C THR A 172 -10.29 6.53 9.46
N ASP A 173 -11.55 6.77 9.84
CA ASP A 173 -11.93 7.71 10.89
C ASP A 173 -11.86 7.08 12.29
#